data_AF-A0A3D9XKH9-F1
#
_entry.id   AF-A0A3D9XKH9-F1
#
_cell.length_a   1.000
_cell.length_b   1.000
_cell.length_c   1.000
_cell.angle_alpha   90.00
_cell.angle_beta   90.00
_cell.angle_gamma   90.00
#
_symmetry.space_group_name_H-M   'P 1'
#
loop_
_entity.id
_entity.type
_entity.pdbx_description
1 polymer ?
#
loop_
_entity_poly.entity_id
_entity_poly.type
_entity_poly.pdbx_seq_one_letter_code
_entity_poly.pdbx_strand_id
1 'polypeptide(L)' 'MKHRTPFLASERTAAELLDMKPAEFRQLVKAGHLPRGEEIAPGVVRWETDHLRNLRAGKLARPDGGLEL' A
#
# COMPACT_ATOMS: atom_id res chain seq x y z
N MET A 1 -19.72 10.88 -10.74
CA MET A 1 -18.35 10.99 -11.31
C MET A 1 -17.67 9.64 -11.21
N LYS A 2 -16.99 9.16 -12.26
CA LYS A 2 -16.27 7.86 -12.20
C LYS A 2 -15.01 8.06 -11.34
N HIS A 3 -14.94 7.43 -10.16
CA HIS A 3 -13.73 7.42 -9.35
C HIS A 3 -12.66 6.63 -10.09
N ARG A 4 -11.71 7.33 -10.72
CA ARG A 4 -10.52 6.70 -11.29
C ARG A 4 -9.63 6.30 -10.13
N THR A 5 -9.46 5.00 -9.95
CA THR A 5 -8.48 4.50 -8.99
C THR A 5 -7.11 4.57 -9.65
N PRO A 6 -6.12 5.26 -9.08
CA PRO A 6 -4.79 5.34 -9.68
C PRO A 6 -4.11 3.95 -9.67
N PHE A 7 -3.21 3.71 -10.63
CA PHE A 7 -2.31 2.54 -10.58
C PHE A 7 -1.32 2.67 -9.40
N LEU A 8 -0.79 3.88 -9.21
CA LEU A 8 0.14 4.23 -8.13
C LEU A 8 -0.49 5.22 -7.15
N ALA A 9 -0.83 4.72 -5.96
CA ALA A 9 -1.40 5.49 -4.87
C ALA A 9 -0.33 6.33 -4.15
N SER A 10 -0.69 7.57 -3.81
CA SER A 10 0.03 8.33 -2.77
C SER A 10 -0.22 7.72 -1.38
N GLU A 11 0.57 8.08 -0.37
CA GLU A 11 0.30 7.67 1.02
C GLU A 11 -1.15 7.97 1.45
N ARG A 12 -1.65 9.16 1.09
CA ARG A 12 -3.03 9.58 1.36
C ARG A 12 -4.03 8.64 0.71
N THR A 13 -3.87 8.38 -0.59
CA THR A 13 -4.78 7.51 -1.33
C THR A 13 -4.71 6.07 -0.84
N ALA A 14 -3.52 5.58 -0.50
CA ALA A 14 -3.32 4.25 0.06
C ALA A 14 -4.05 4.09 1.40
N ALA A 15 -3.95 5.10 2.28
CA ALA A 15 -4.67 5.14 3.54
C ALA A 15 -6.20 5.18 3.33
N GLU A 16 -6.69 6.03 2.42
CA GLU A 16 -8.11 6.11 2.07
C GLU A 16 -8.67 4.77 1.54
N LEU A 17 -7.90 4.04 0.74
CA LEU A 17 -8.30 2.73 0.21
C LEU A 17 -8.41 1.64 1.29
N LEU A 18 -7.69 1.79 2.39
CA LEU A 18 -7.75 0.90 3.55
C LEU A 18 -8.61 1.47 4.69
N ASP A 19 -9.36 2.53 4.42
CA ASP A 19 -10.27 3.21 5.36
C ASP A 19 -9.59 3.68 6.67
N MET A 20 -8.38 4.26 6.55
CA MET A 20 -7.60 4.73 7.70
C MET A 20 -6.97 6.11 7.47
N LYS A 21 -6.47 6.73 8.54
CA LYS A 21 -5.76 8.02 8.45
C LYS A 21 -4.34 7.83 7.89
N PRO A 22 -3.78 8.80 7.14
CA PRO A 22 -2.41 8.69 6.60
C PRO A 22 -1.34 8.45 7.66
N ALA A 23 -1.49 9.04 8.85
CA ALA A 23 -0.55 8.84 9.96
C ALA A 23 -0.57 7.39 10.49
N GLU A 24 -1.74 6.78 10.56
CA GLU A 24 -1.92 5.38 10.98
C GLU A 24 -1.32 4.44 9.94
N PHE A 25 -1.64 4.67 8.67
CA PHE A 25 -1.04 3.94 7.54
C PHE A 25 0.50 3.98 7.60
N ARG A 26 1.08 5.17 7.77
CA ARG A 26 2.53 5.35 7.90
C ARG A 26 3.13 4.59 9.07
N GLN A 27 2.45 4.57 10.22
CA GLN A 27 2.90 3.80 11.39
C GLN A 27 2.89 2.30 11.11
N LEU A 28 1.84 1.78 10.48
CA LEU A 28 1.74 0.37 10.13
C LEU A 28 2.78 -0.05 9.07
N VAL A 29 3.08 0.82 8.09
CA VAL A 29 4.19 0.60 7.14
C VAL A 29 5.53 0.58 7.87
N LYS A 30 5.77 1.54 8.77
CA LYS A 30 7.02 1.60 9.57
C LYS A 30 7.17 0.39 10.49
N ALA A 31 6.07 -0.12 11.04
CA ALA A 31 6.04 -1.31 11.89
C ALA A 31 6.12 -2.63 11.09
N GLY A 32 6.06 -2.58 9.75
CA GLY A 32 6.15 -3.77 8.88
C GLY A 32 4.83 -4.56 8.76
N HIS A 33 3.71 -3.99 9.20
CA HIS A 33 2.38 -4.60 9.04
C HIS A 33 1.77 -4.35 7.64
N LEU A 34 2.19 -3.27 6.97
CA LEU A 34 1.79 -2.92 5.62
C LEU A 34 3.01 -2.88 4.69
N PRO A 35 2.82 -3.11 3.37
CA PRO A 35 3.91 -3.06 2.41
C PRO A 35 4.54 -1.67 2.36
N ARG A 36 5.87 -1.65 2.19
CA ARG A 36 6.59 -0.40 1.92
C ARG A 36 6.21 0.11 0.53
N GLY A 37 6.18 1.44 0.39
CA GLY A 37 6.01 2.06 -0.91
C GLY A 37 7.30 1.96 -1.73
N GLU A 38 7.16 2.01 -3.04
CA GLU A 38 8.25 2.05 -4.01
C GLU A 38 8.62 3.50 -4.31
N GLU A 39 9.93 3.79 -4.33
CA GLU A 39 10.44 5.09 -4.75
C GLU A 39 10.56 5.13 -6.28
N ILE A 40 9.68 5.89 -6.93
CA ILE A 40 9.61 5.98 -8.41
C ILE A 40 10.39 7.16 -8.99
N ALA A 41 10.77 8.10 -8.14
CA ALA A 41 11.63 9.24 -8.41
C ALA A 41 12.19 9.74 -7.06
N PRO A 42 13.29 10.53 -7.03
CA PRO A 42 13.88 11.01 -5.78
C PRO A 42 12.85 11.64 -4.83
N GLY A 43 12.61 10.99 -3.69
CA GLY A 43 11.66 11.44 -2.67
C GLY A 43 10.17 11.23 -3.00
N VAL A 44 9.83 10.57 -4.11
CA VAL A 44 8.45 10.26 -4.51
C VAL A 44 8.17 8.78 -4.30
N VAL A 45 7.49 8.48 -3.20
CA VAL A 45 7.09 7.12 -2.82
C VAL A 45 5.64 6.85 -3.19
N ARG A 46 5.37 5.69 -3.80
CA ARG A 46 4.04 5.26 -4.24
C ARG A 46 3.75 3.81 -3.89
N TRP A 47 2.47 3.47 -3.80
CA TRP A 47 2.01 2.10 -3.59
C TRP A 47 1.24 1.61 -4.79
N GLU A 48 1.54 0.39 -5.23
CA GLU A 48 0.74 -0.35 -6.21
C GLU A 48 -0.66 -0.60 -5.65
N THR A 49 -1.67 -0.02 -6.29
CA THR A 49 -3.03 -0.08 -5.75
C THR A 49 -3.62 -1.49 -5.76
N ASP A 50 -3.23 -2.32 -6.74
CA ASP A 50 -3.66 -3.72 -6.79
C ASP A 50 -3.03 -4.55 -5.66
N HIS A 51 -1.80 -4.25 -5.27
CA HIS A 51 -1.17 -4.86 -4.10
C HIS A 51 -1.91 -4.51 -2.82
N LEU A 52 -2.28 -3.23 -2.63
CA LEU A 52 -3.08 -2.80 -1.49
C LEU A 52 -4.47 -3.47 -1.45
N ARG A 53 -5.11 -3.66 -2.62
CA ARG A 53 -6.38 -4.42 -2.70
C ARG A 53 -6.21 -5.88 -2.27
N ASN A 54 -5.09 -6.51 -2.62
CA ASN A 54 -4.84 -7.92 -2.31
C ASN A 54 -4.57 -8.17 -0.81
N LEU A 55 -4.18 -7.16 -0.03
CA LEU A 55 -4.07 -7.26 1.44
C LEU A 55 -5.40 -7.66 2.10
N ARG A 56 -6.53 -7.20 1.56
CA ARG A 56 -7.88 -7.51 2.07
C ARG A 56 -8.18 -9.02 2.11
N ALA A 57 -7.54 -9.81 1.23
CA ALA A 57 -7.85 -11.22 1.08
C ALA A 57 -7.12 -12.14 2.08
N GLY A 58 -6.31 -11.59 3.00
CA GLY A 58 -5.45 -12.40 3.88
C GLY A 58 -4.39 -13.21 3.13
N LYS A 59 -4.22 -12.95 1.82
CA LYS A 59 -3.26 -13.65 0.95
C LYS A 59 -1.83 -13.14 1.06
N LEU A 60 -1.61 -11.99 1.70
CA LEU A 60 -0.28 -11.48 1.97
C LEU A 60 0.12 -11.78 3.42
N ALA A 61 0.26 -13.07 3.72
CA ALA A 61 0.93 -13.52 4.92
C ALA A 61 2.45 -13.55 4.67
N ARG A 62 3.08 -12.37 4.53
CA ARG A 62 4.37 -11.99 5.12
C ARG A 62 5.00 -10.75 4.47
N PRO A 63 5.83 -9.99 5.21
CA PRO A 63 6.46 -8.74 4.77
C PRO A 63 7.75 -8.91 3.93
N ASP A 64 8.11 -10.13 3.51
CA ASP A 64 9.37 -10.45 2.81
C ASP A 64 9.23 -10.74 1.30
N GLY A 65 8.02 -10.70 0.73
CA GLY A 65 7.84 -10.74 -0.73
C GLY A 65 8.27 -12.03 -1.42
N GLY A 66 8.43 -13.14 -0.70
CA GLY A 66 8.70 -14.45 -1.28
C GLY A 66 7.42 -15.18 -1.70
N LEU A 67 7.34 -15.57 -2.98
CA LEU A 67 6.41 -16.63 -3.43
C LEU A 67 7.16 -17.96 -3.33
N GLU A 68 6.67 -18.92 -2.54
CA GLU A 68 7.07 -20.32 -2.68
C GLU A 68 5.98 -21.11 -3.41
N LEU A 69 6.43 -21.93 -4.36
CA LEU A 69 5.64 -22.85 -5.21
C LEU A 69 5.16 -24.07 -4.42
#